data_AF-A0A7C5NNJ2-F1
#
_entry.id   AF-A0A7C5NNJ2-F1
#
_cell.length_a   1.000
_cell.length_b   1.000
_cell.length_c   1.000
_cell.angle_alpha   90.00
_cell.angle_beta   90.00
_cell.angle_gamma   90.00
#
_symmetry.space_group_name_H-M   'P 1'
#
loop_
_entity.id
_entity.type
_entity.pdbx_description
1 polymer ?
#
loop_
_entity_poly.entity_id
_entity_poly.type
_entity_poly.pdbx_seq_one_letter_code
_entity_poly.pdbx_strand_id
1 'polypeptide(L)'
;ALIGGHGGGMYLCDHKARVARCEVSHRTDRDYRGTELAFGEGAAGVVAETGEPLVITDYANWEHRSSKFEGDPFLSVLSAPMRWQRQVTGVIHILRKKGAPPFTPADLELLILFADQAAVVLENARLLEDVRMRMRQLDQLNALTRAALGAKDLGDLVERVCEHMTALVQAAKCHMAFWDSRSQEVVPAGGPSQATAGSASQAMDADAVSLLMEALRTEAPVACGGRDAADVLEGTSMLALPLVAGGERLGGLLLELEGWHVLAEHEQALCEQAAGQVALALAKMQALEGERRRSRELEAVREASLSVTSNLELETVLDSILASALELVAADDAHIFLYEGGKLSFGAAQWAAGVQGEPYKEPREDGLTYAVARSGEAMVIPNVKSIPCSRNGNGAEPSWGFP
;
A
#
# COMPACT_ATOMS: atom_id res chain seq x y z
N ALA A 1 -35.58 44.12 10.45
CA ALA A 1 -34.66 43.06 10.93
C ALA A 1 -34.05 43.54 12.23
N LEU A 2 -34.11 42.73 13.29
CA LEU A 2 -33.89 43.03 14.73
C LEU A 2 -32.94 44.20 15.12
N ILE A 3 -31.82 44.43 14.43
CA ILE A 3 -30.82 45.47 14.76
C ILE A 3 -30.85 46.69 13.80
N GLY A 4 -31.74 46.71 12.80
CA GLY A 4 -31.88 47.85 11.87
C GLY A 4 -30.65 48.16 11.01
N GLY A 5 -29.82 47.15 10.73
CA GLY A 5 -28.66 47.25 9.83
C GLY A 5 -29.04 47.39 8.35
N HIS A 6 -28.20 48.09 7.58
CA HIS A 6 -28.37 48.23 6.13
C HIS A 6 -27.60 47.17 5.33
N GLY A 7 -26.50 46.68 5.91
CA GLY A 7 -25.67 45.60 5.38
C GLY A 7 -24.79 45.02 6.48
N GLY A 8 -23.95 44.08 6.13
CA GLY A 8 -23.04 43.45 7.09
C GLY A 8 -22.11 42.46 6.43
N GLY A 9 -21.20 41.93 7.23
CA GLY A 9 -20.24 40.94 6.78
C GLY A 9 -19.85 39.99 7.91
N MET A 10 -19.33 38.84 7.50
CA MET A 10 -18.78 37.84 8.41
C MET A 10 -17.36 37.49 7.96
N TYR A 11 -16.45 37.49 8.91
CA TYR A 11 -15.03 37.25 8.73
C TYR A 11 -14.65 35.99 9.49
N LEU A 12 -13.83 35.12 8.88
CA LEU A 12 -13.22 33.99 9.57
C LEU A 12 -11.76 34.31 9.91
N CYS A 13 -11.34 33.90 11.10
CA CYS A 13 -10.01 34.19 11.61
C CYS A 13 -9.03 33.04 11.30
N ASP A 14 -7.92 33.36 10.64
CA ASP A 14 -6.73 32.52 10.60
C ASP A 14 -5.72 33.02 11.64
N HIS A 15 -5.58 32.28 12.73
CA HIS A 15 -4.68 32.62 13.83
C HIS A 15 -3.20 32.39 13.51
N LYS A 16 -2.88 31.50 12.56
CA LYS A 16 -1.49 31.25 12.14
C LYS A 16 -0.99 32.42 11.30
N ALA A 17 -1.81 32.84 10.33
CA ALA A 17 -1.50 33.99 9.48
C ALA A 17 -1.82 35.35 10.14
N ARG A 18 -2.53 35.35 11.28
CA ARG A 18 -3.02 36.55 11.99
C ARG A 18 -3.85 37.48 11.10
N VAL A 19 -4.77 36.89 10.33
CA VAL A 19 -5.67 37.61 9.41
C VAL A 19 -7.13 37.21 9.61
N ALA A 20 -8.04 38.14 9.40
CA ALA A 20 -9.47 37.93 9.32
C ALA A 20 -9.92 38.10 7.86
N ARG A 21 -10.42 37.03 7.23
CA ARG A 21 -10.88 37.04 5.83
C ARG A 21 -12.40 37.17 5.77
N CYS A 22 -12.91 38.11 4.98
CA CYS A 22 -14.34 38.26 4.72
C CYS A 22 -14.87 37.08 3.88
N GLU A 23 -15.74 36.25 4.46
CA GLU A 23 -16.38 35.13 3.74
C GLU A 23 -17.77 35.49 3.25
N VAL A 24 -18.44 36.41 3.93
CA VAL A 24 -19.80 36.83 3.61
C VAL A 24 -19.85 38.34 3.56
N SER A 25 -20.36 38.86 2.45
CA SER A 25 -20.69 40.27 2.26
C SER A 25 -22.17 40.35 1.89
N HIS A 26 -22.99 40.98 2.73
CA HIS A 26 -24.44 40.99 2.56
C HIS A 26 -24.99 42.42 2.52
N ARG A 27 -25.64 42.77 1.40
CA ARG A 27 -26.28 44.08 1.17
C ARG A 27 -25.34 45.26 1.46
N THR A 28 -24.07 45.07 1.15
CA THR A 28 -23.02 46.08 1.19
C THR A 28 -22.95 46.83 -0.14
N ASP A 29 -22.35 48.02 -0.16
CA ASP A 29 -22.28 48.85 -1.37
C ASP A 29 -21.38 48.24 -2.47
N ARG A 30 -20.40 47.41 -2.08
CA ARG A 30 -19.68 46.48 -2.95
C ARG A 30 -19.49 45.13 -2.25
N ASP A 31 -19.10 44.12 -3.01
CA ASP A 31 -18.78 42.80 -2.46
C ASP A 31 -17.38 42.80 -1.85
N TYR A 32 -17.26 42.51 -0.56
CA TYR A 32 -15.99 42.46 0.16
C TYR A 32 -15.46 41.04 0.35
N ARG A 33 -16.11 40.01 -0.19
CA ARG A 33 -15.65 38.62 -0.05
C ARG A 33 -14.19 38.45 -0.52
N GLY A 34 -13.42 37.68 0.23
CA GLY A 34 -11.99 37.47 0.02
C GLY A 34 -11.09 38.57 0.58
N THR A 35 -11.64 39.72 1.01
CA THR A 35 -10.84 40.78 1.65
C THR A 35 -10.26 40.27 2.96
N GLU A 36 -8.94 40.32 3.10
CA GLU A 36 -8.23 40.01 4.34
C GLU A 36 -7.96 41.28 5.14
N LEU A 37 -8.06 41.23 6.46
CA LEU A 37 -7.63 42.29 7.37
C LEU A 37 -6.65 41.70 8.36
N ALA A 38 -5.51 42.37 8.57
CA ALA A 38 -4.61 41.95 9.63
C ALA A 38 -5.28 42.07 11.01
N PHE A 39 -4.87 41.27 11.97
CA PHE A 39 -5.27 41.48 13.36
C PHE A 39 -4.85 42.89 13.80
N GLY A 40 -5.78 43.63 14.42
CA GLY A 40 -5.64 45.06 14.72
C GLY A 40 -6.03 46.03 13.60
N GLU A 41 -6.35 45.54 12.39
CA GLU A 41 -6.73 46.35 11.22
C GLU A 41 -8.24 46.35 10.99
N GLY A 42 -8.85 47.54 10.91
CA GLY A 42 -10.28 47.68 10.71
C GLY A 42 -11.12 47.10 11.84
N ALA A 43 -12.44 47.21 11.72
CA ALA A 43 -13.33 46.78 12.81
C ALA A 43 -13.21 45.27 13.07
N ALA A 44 -13.11 44.46 12.01
CA ALA A 44 -12.99 43.02 12.17
C ALA A 44 -11.61 42.57 12.67
N GLY A 45 -10.52 43.20 12.23
CA GLY A 45 -9.18 42.85 12.72
C GLY A 45 -8.98 43.22 14.19
N VAL A 46 -9.50 44.36 14.66
CA VAL A 46 -9.42 44.73 16.09
C VAL A 46 -10.25 43.78 16.96
N VAL A 47 -11.48 43.44 16.56
CA VAL A 47 -12.28 42.43 17.30
C VAL A 47 -11.62 41.05 17.26
N ALA A 48 -11.00 40.66 16.15
CA ALA A 48 -10.27 39.39 16.05
C ALA A 48 -9.07 39.34 17.00
N GLU A 49 -8.35 40.45 17.16
CA GLU A 49 -7.18 40.56 18.03
C GLU A 49 -7.54 40.64 19.52
N THR A 50 -8.44 41.57 19.86
CA THR A 50 -8.80 41.86 21.26
C THR A 50 -9.80 40.85 21.81
N GLY A 51 -10.58 40.25 20.92
CA GLY A 51 -11.76 39.50 21.28
C GLY A 51 -12.90 40.34 21.82
N GLU A 52 -12.80 41.67 21.90
CA GLU A 52 -13.85 42.52 22.49
C GLU A 52 -14.80 43.06 21.42
N PRO A 53 -16.13 43.12 21.69
CA PRO A 53 -17.09 43.73 20.78
C PRO A 53 -16.91 45.25 20.69
N LEU A 54 -17.22 45.84 19.54
CA LEU A 54 -17.01 47.25 19.25
C LEU A 54 -18.25 47.92 18.65
N VAL A 55 -18.51 49.15 19.09
CA VAL A 55 -19.46 50.07 18.44
C VAL A 55 -18.67 51.26 17.92
N ILE A 56 -18.65 51.41 16.60
CA ILE A 56 -17.98 52.52 15.93
C ILE A 56 -19.06 53.39 15.33
N THR A 57 -19.12 54.66 15.75
CA THR A 57 -20.14 55.60 15.27
C THR A 57 -19.72 56.34 14.00
N ASP A 58 -18.42 56.54 13.82
CA ASP A 58 -17.79 57.18 12.65
C ASP A 58 -16.51 56.43 12.23
N TYR A 59 -16.69 55.44 11.36
CA TYR A 59 -15.62 54.60 10.84
C TYR A 59 -14.65 55.38 9.95
N ALA A 60 -15.14 56.39 9.23
CA ALA A 60 -14.31 57.19 8.33
C ALA A 60 -13.21 57.95 9.08
N ASN A 61 -13.47 58.37 10.32
CA ASN A 61 -12.50 59.07 11.17
C ASN A 61 -11.89 58.20 12.28
N TRP A 62 -12.15 56.90 12.30
CA TRP A 62 -11.64 56.00 13.32
C TRP A 62 -10.16 55.64 13.10
N GLU A 63 -9.37 55.61 14.18
CA GLU A 63 -7.90 55.48 14.12
C GLU A 63 -7.43 54.14 13.54
N HIS A 64 -8.19 53.06 13.76
CA HIS A 64 -7.88 51.71 13.28
C HIS A 64 -8.53 51.39 11.93
N ARG A 65 -9.08 52.37 11.20
CA ARG A 65 -9.74 52.12 9.91
C ARG A 65 -8.77 51.48 8.91
N SER A 66 -9.28 50.54 8.12
CA SER A 66 -8.54 49.99 6.98
C SER A 66 -8.74 50.86 5.74
N SER A 67 -7.67 51.11 4.99
CA SER A 67 -7.73 51.76 3.66
C SER A 67 -8.50 50.92 2.63
N LYS A 68 -8.70 49.62 2.90
CA LYS A 68 -9.49 48.72 2.05
C LYS A 68 -10.98 49.07 2.00
N PHE A 69 -11.43 50.04 2.79
CA PHE A 69 -12.80 50.56 2.76
C PHE A 69 -12.86 52.06 2.48
N GLU A 70 -11.76 52.64 1.98
CA GLU A 70 -11.70 54.06 1.66
C GLU A 70 -12.68 54.40 0.52
N GLY A 71 -13.47 55.46 0.72
CA GLY A 71 -14.50 55.91 -0.22
C GLY A 71 -15.88 55.28 -0.02
N ASP A 72 -16.04 54.32 0.89
CA ASP A 72 -17.33 53.67 1.13
C ASP A 72 -18.25 54.51 2.05
N PRO A 73 -19.57 54.57 1.79
CA PRO A 73 -20.48 55.52 2.44
C PRO A 73 -21.03 55.08 3.82
N PHE A 74 -20.47 54.03 4.42
CA PHE A 74 -20.91 53.54 5.72
C PHE A 74 -20.19 54.29 6.86
N LEU A 75 -20.96 54.69 7.87
CA LEU A 75 -20.46 55.52 8.97
C LEU A 75 -20.37 54.72 10.27
N SER A 76 -21.40 53.92 10.57
CA SER A 76 -21.43 53.19 11.83
C SER A 76 -21.27 51.69 11.62
N VAL A 77 -20.43 51.08 12.44
CA VAL A 77 -20.12 49.65 12.44
C VAL A 77 -20.39 49.09 13.82
N LEU A 78 -21.18 48.02 13.88
CA LEU A 78 -21.36 47.21 15.07
C LEU A 78 -20.66 45.89 14.83
N SER A 79 -19.67 45.54 15.65
CA SER A 79 -18.80 44.38 15.42
C SER A 79 -18.76 43.52 16.68
N ALA A 80 -18.97 42.21 16.53
CA ALA A 80 -18.95 41.26 17.63
C ALA A 80 -18.13 40.00 17.29
N PRO A 81 -17.40 39.45 18.26
CA PRO A 81 -16.63 38.23 18.08
C PRO A 81 -17.55 37.01 18.02
N MET A 82 -17.27 36.09 17.11
CA MET A 82 -17.80 34.72 17.14
C MET A 82 -16.80 33.87 17.94
N ARG A 83 -17.20 33.43 19.13
CA ARG A 83 -16.30 32.74 20.08
C ARG A 83 -16.64 31.25 20.19
N TRP A 84 -15.64 30.40 20.06
CA TRP A 84 -15.73 28.97 20.36
C TRP A 84 -14.60 28.56 21.30
N GLN A 85 -14.91 27.84 22.38
CA GLN A 85 -13.94 27.40 23.40
C GLN A 85 -12.95 28.50 23.85
N ARG A 86 -13.45 29.72 24.04
CA ARG A 86 -12.69 30.92 24.47
C ARG A 86 -11.75 31.52 23.40
N GLN A 87 -11.80 31.04 22.16
CA GLN A 87 -11.07 31.61 21.03
C GLN A 87 -12.03 32.29 20.05
N VAL A 88 -11.60 33.43 19.48
CA VAL A 88 -12.36 34.12 18.42
C VAL A 88 -12.15 33.37 17.11
N THR A 89 -13.15 32.65 16.62
CA THR A 89 -13.07 31.90 15.36
C THR A 89 -13.49 32.74 14.16
N GLY A 90 -14.19 33.85 14.40
CA GLY A 90 -14.53 34.82 13.39
C GLY A 90 -15.13 36.08 13.99
N VAL A 91 -15.55 36.99 13.13
CA VAL A 91 -16.17 38.26 13.51
C VAL A 91 -17.38 38.51 12.63
N ILE A 92 -18.49 38.91 13.24
CA ILE A 92 -19.67 39.40 12.53
C ILE A 92 -19.78 40.90 12.73
N HIS A 93 -20.08 41.64 11.66
CA HIS A 93 -20.42 43.03 11.79
C HIS A 93 -21.66 43.43 11.00
N ILE A 94 -22.29 44.50 11.49
CA ILE A 94 -23.44 45.16 10.88
C ILE A 94 -23.06 46.60 10.58
N LEU A 95 -23.42 47.04 9.37
CA LEU A 95 -23.14 48.37 8.85
C LEU A 95 -24.42 49.20 8.79
N ARG A 96 -24.31 50.49 9.13
CA ARG A 96 -25.33 51.50 8.84
C ARG A 96 -24.75 52.60 7.95
N LYS A 97 -25.55 53.01 6.96
CA LYS A 97 -25.23 54.13 6.06
C LYS A 97 -25.29 55.45 6.81
N LYS A 98 -24.59 56.45 6.28
CA LYS A 98 -24.62 57.83 6.79
C LYS A 98 -26.05 58.35 6.87
N GLY A 99 -26.39 59.00 8.00
CA GLY A 99 -27.72 59.56 8.28
C GLY A 99 -28.66 58.66 9.09
N ALA A 100 -28.29 57.39 9.32
CA ALA A 100 -29.01 56.52 10.26
C ALA A 100 -28.61 56.82 11.73
N PRO A 101 -29.48 56.54 12.72
CA PRO A 101 -29.11 56.63 14.13
C PRO A 101 -27.91 55.73 14.48
N PRO A 102 -27.06 56.12 15.43
CA PRO A 102 -25.99 55.26 15.95
C PRO A 102 -26.53 53.95 16.51
N PHE A 103 -25.68 52.91 16.53
CA PHE A 103 -26.00 51.68 17.26
C PHE A 103 -26.04 51.93 18.76
N THR A 104 -26.94 51.24 19.45
CA THR A 104 -27.12 51.32 20.90
C THR A 104 -26.41 50.16 21.61
N PRO A 105 -26.17 50.24 22.93
CA PRO A 105 -25.67 49.09 23.70
C PRO A 105 -26.59 47.85 23.59
N ALA A 106 -27.91 48.05 23.51
CA ALA A 106 -28.86 46.95 23.31
C ALA A 106 -28.70 46.28 21.93
N ASP A 107 -28.38 47.05 20.88
CA ASP A 107 -28.05 46.49 19.57
C ASP A 107 -26.80 45.60 19.66
N LEU A 108 -25.80 46.02 20.45
CA LEU A 108 -24.58 45.26 20.66
C LEU A 108 -24.83 43.96 21.41
N GLU A 109 -25.56 44.00 22.52
CA GLU A 109 -25.94 42.80 23.29
C GLU A 109 -26.64 41.76 22.41
N LEU A 110 -27.57 42.22 21.56
CA LEU A 110 -28.27 41.35 20.63
C LEU A 110 -27.33 40.75 19.56
N LEU A 111 -26.37 41.54 19.06
CA LEU A 111 -25.37 41.03 18.12
C LEU A 111 -24.45 40.00 18.80
N ILE A 112 -24.04 40.22 20.04
CA ILE A 112 -23.20 39.28 20.80
C ILE A 112 -23.92 37.93 20.96
N LEU A 113 -25.19 37.95 21.40
CA LEU A 113 -25.99 36.73 21.54
C LEU A 113 -26.11 35.97 20.21
N PHE A 114 -26.29 36.70 19.11
CA PHE A 114 -26.33 36.11 17.79
C PHE A 114 -24.97 35.57 17.35
N ALA A 115 -23.88 36.30 17.61
CA ALA A 115 -22.52 35.91 17.27
C ALA A 115 -22.09 34.64 18.02
N ASP A 116 -22.46 34.50 19.29
CA ASP A 116 -22.21 33.30 20.09
C ASP A 116 -22.94 32.08 19.49
N GLN A 117 -24.22 32.22 19.10
CA GLN A 117 -24.93 31.13 18.43
C GLN A 117 -24.37 30.82 17.04
N ALA A 118 -24.02 31.85 16.27
CA ALA A 118 -23.41 31.69 14.95
C ALA A 118 -22.07 30.94 15.05
N ALA A 119 -21.25 31.23 16.07
CA ALA A 119 -19.99 30.53 16.32
C ALA A 119 -20.22 29.02 16.53
N VAL A 120 -21.21 28.65 17.35
CA VAL A 120 -21.56 27.25 17.62
C VAL A 120 -22.03 26.54 16.34
N VAL A 121 -22.92 27.17 15.57
CA VAL A 121 -23.46 26.58 14.34
C VAL A 121 -22.36 26.41 13.29
N LEU A 122 -21.50 27.41 13.13
CA LEU A 122 -20.38 27.37 12.20
C LEU A 122 -19.41 26.25 12.55
N GLU A 123 -19.05 26.12 13.83
CA GLU A 123 -18.14 25.07 14.27
C GLU A 123 -18.76 23.68 14.11
N ASN A 124 -20.05 23.52 14.42
CA ASN A 124 -20.75 22.26 14.17
C ASN A 124 -20.78 21.90 12.69
N ALA A 125 -21.00 22.88 11.80
CA ALA A 125 -20.98 22.66 10.36
C ALA A 125 -19.58 22.24 9.88
N ARG A 126 -18.52 22.89 10.40
CA ARG A 126 -17.12 22.53 10.14
C ARG A 126 -16.80 21.11 10.59
N LEU A 127 -17.10 20.78 11.85
CA LEU A 127 -16.88 19.45 12.41
C LEU A 127 -17.65 18.37 11.64
N LEU A 128 -18.90 18.66 11.24
CA LEU A 128 -19.70 17.75 10.44
C LEU A 128 -19.09 17.51 9.06
N GLU A 129 -18.55 18.55 8.42
CA GLU A 129 -17.87 18.40 7.13
C GLU A 129 -16.55 17.61 7.27
N ASP A 130 -15.78 17.85 8.34
CA ASP A 130 -14.58 17.07 8.65
C ASP A 130 -14.91 15.58 8.86
N VAL A 131 -15.98 15.29 9.61
CA VAL A 131 -16.46 13.91 9.81
C VAL A 131 -16.90 13.29 8.50
N ARG A 132 -17.66 14.01 7.67
CA ARG A 132 -18.10 13.53 6.35
C ARG A 132 -16.92 13.25 5.42
N MET A 133 -15.91 14.12 5.41
CA MET A 133 -14.69 13.92 4.65
C MET A 133 -13.99 12.63 5.09
N ARG A 134 -13.79 12.43 6.40
CA ARG A 134 -13.17 11.21 6.94
C ARG A 134 -13.98 9.96 6.65
N MET A 135 -15.32 10.03 6.72
CA MET A 135 -16.19 8.91 6.34
C MET A 135 -16.03 8.56 4.86
N ARG A 136 -16.00 9.55 3.96
CA ARG A 136 -15.75 9.32 2.53
C ARG A 136 -14.41 8.62 2.30
N GLN A 137 -13.34 9.09 2.96
CA GLN A 137 -12.01 8.47 2.88
C GLN A 137 -12.02 7.01 3.36
N LEU A 138 -12.65 6.72 4.51
CA LEU A 138 -12.76 5.36 5.03
C LEU A 138 -13.58 4.45 4.10
N ASP A 139 -14.66 4.94 3.52
CA ASP A 139 -15.47 4.17 2.57
C ASP A 139 -14.69 3.81 1.31
N GLN A 140 -13.87 4.75 0.80
CA GLN A 140 -12.99 4.48 -0.35
C GLN A 140 -11.89 3.46 -0.01
N LEU A 141 -11.21 3.60 1.13
CA LEU A 141 -10.22 2.62 1.60
C LEU A 141 -10.84 1.23 1.80
N ASN A 142 -12.05 1.17 2.37
CA ASN A 142 -12.78 -0.08 2.53
C ASN A 142 -13.18 -0.70 1.19
N ALA A 143 -13.56 0.12 0.21
CA ALA A 143 -13.85 -0.35 -1.14
C ALA A 143 -12.61 -0.96 -1.81
N LEU A 144 -11.46 -0.28 -1.74
CA LEU A 144 -10.19 -0.79 -2.21
C LEU A 144 -9.83 -2.12 -1.52
N THR A 145 -9.94 -2.18 -0.20
CA THR A 145 -9.64 -3.39 0.59
C THR A 145 -10.53 -4.56 0.17
N ARG A 146 -11.84 -4.33 -0.01
CA ARG A 146 -12.76 -5.37 -0.50
C ARG A 146 -12.42 -5.80 -1.92
N ALA A 147 -12.08 -4.86 -2.80
CA ALA A 147 -11.69 -5.16 -4.17
C ALA A 147 -10.42 -6.02 -4.21
N ALA A 148 -9.42 -5.67 -3.39
CA ALA A 148 -8.17 -6.40 -3.28
C ALA A 148 -8.36 -7.80 -2.68
N LEU A 149 -9.14 -7.94 -1.61
CA LEU A 149 -9.41 -9.24 -0.98
C LEU A 149 -10.34 -10.14 -1.80
N GLY A 150 -11.17 -9.56 -2.67
CA GLY A 150 -12.08 -10.28 -3.56
C GLY A 150 -11.43 -10.75 -4.87
N ALA A 151 -10.17 -10.38 -5.11
CA ALA A 151 -9.45 -10.74 -6.31
C ALA A 151 -9.20 -12.26 -6.39
N LYS A 152 -9.37 -12.83 -7.58
CA LYS A 152 -9.26 -14.28 -7.82
C LYS A 152 -7.82 -14.76 -8.00
N ASP A 153 -7.00 -13.89 -8.58
CA ASP A 153 -5.59 -14.09 -8.89
C ASP A 153 -4.86 -12.75 -8.89
N LEU A 154 -3.54 -12.78 -9.10
CA LEU A 154 -2.69 -11.59 -9.09
C LEU A 154 -3.06 -10.59 -10.19
N GLY A 155 -3.53 -11.04 -11.35
CA GLY A 155 -3.92 -10.16 -12.45
C GLY A 155 -5.19 -9.36 -12.11
N ASP A 156 -6.22 -10.05 -11.61
CA ASP A 156 -7.47 -9.45 -11.14
C ASP A 156 -7.23 -8.50 -9.95
N LEU A 157 -6.23 -8.79 -9.11
CA LEU A 157 -5.80 -7.88 -8.03
C LEU A 157 -5.21 -6.59 -8.59
N VAL A 158 -4.26 -6.69 -9.54
CA VAL A 158 -3.60 -5.53 -10.16
C VAL A 158 -4.64 -4.60 -10.78
N GLU A 159 -5.54 -5.14 -11.60
CA GLU A 159 -6.55 -4.37 -12.32
C GLU A 159 -7.45 -3.60 -11.34
N ARG A 160 -8.03 -4.31 -10.37
CA ARG A 160 -8.94 -3.71 -9.38
C ARG A 160 -8.26 -2.64 -8.53
N VAL A 161 -7.03 -2.90 -8.09
CA VAL A 161 -6.27 -1.95 -7.25
C VAL A 161 -5.94 -0.70 -8.06
N CYS A 162 -5.41 -0.85 -9.28
CA CYS A 162 -5.08 0.29 -10.11
C CYS A 162 -6.32 1.15 -10.43
N GLU A 163 -7.47 0.53 -10.72
CA GLU A 163 -8.74 1.25 -10.94
C GLU A 163 -9.18 2.04 -9.70
N HIS A 164 -9.18 1.41 -8.52
CA HIS A 164 -9.63 2.05 -7.29
C HIS A 164 -8.65 3.13 -6.81
N MET A 165 -7.34 2.92 -6.96
CA MET A 165 -6.32 3.91 -6.61
C MET A 165 -6.41 5.14 -7.51
N THR A 166 -6.61 4.94 -8.82
CA THR A 166 -6.83 6.05 -9.77
C THR A 166 -8.03 6.89 -9.35
N ALA A 167 -9.14 6.25 -8.94
CA ALA A 167 -10.33 6.95 -8.46
C ALA A 167 -10.16 7.60 -7.07
N LEU A 168 -9.34 7.02 -6.18
CA LEU A 168 -9.11 7.51 -4.83
C LEU A 168 -8.43 8.90 -4.84
N VAL A 169 -7.46 9.07 -5.71
CA VAL A 169 -6.58 10.26 -5.74
C VAL A 169 -6.73 11.11 -7.00
N GLN A 170 -7.70 10.77 -7.87
CA GLN A 170 -7.85 11.39 -9.19
C GLN A 170 -6.54 11.39 -10.00
N ALA A 171 -5.79 10.29 -9.91
CA ALA A 171 -4.58 10.12 -10.71
C ALA A 171 -4.95 9.98 -12.19
N ALA A 172 -4.03 10.37 -13.08
CA ALA A 172 -4.12 10.08 -14.50
C ALA A 172 -3.93 8.59 -14.76
N LYS A 173 -2.95 7.98 -14.06
CA LYS A 173 -2.63 6.55 -14.17
C LYS A 173 -2.15 5.98 -12.85
N CYS A 174 -2.36 4.68 -12.69
CA CYS A 174 -1.80 3.89 -11.61
C CYS A 174 -1.11 2.65 -12.20
N HIS A 175 0.15 2.47 -11.85
CA HIS A 175 0.93 1.28 -12.19
C HIS A 175 1.25 0.49 -10.92
N MET A 176 1.23 -0.82 -11.01
CA MET A 176 1.72 -1.71 -9.95
C MET A 176 2.87 -2.55 -10.48
N ALA A 177 3.84 -2.80 -9.62
CA ALA A 177 4.94 -3.68 -9.91
C ALA A 177 5.26 -4.55 -8.70
N PHE A 178 5.71 -5.78 -8.94
CA PHE A 178 6.12 -6.73 -7.93
C PHE A 178 7.62 -6.62 -7.66
N TRP A 179 8.03 -6.99 -6.47
CA TRP A 179 9.44 -7.07 -6.08
C TRP A 179 9.95 -8.50 -6.26
N ASP A 180 10.99 -8.70 -7.08
CA ASP A 180 11.73 -9.95 -7.11
C ASP A 180 12.92 -9.87 -6.14
N SER A 181 12.83 -10.62 -5.05
CA SER A 181 13.88 -10.68 -4.03
C SER A 181 15.18 -11.32 -4.53
N ARG A 182 15.16 -12.11 -5.61
CA ARG A 182 16.34 -12.81 -6.15
C ARG A 182 17.18 -11.90 -7.02
N SER A 183 16.55 -11.17 -7.94
CA SER A 183 17.24 -10.21 -8.81
C SER A 183 17.38 -8.82 -8.16
N GLN A 184 16.64 -8.54 -7.08
CA GLN A 184 16.47 -7.20 -6.51
C GLN A 184 15.94 -6.19 -7.53
N GLU A 185 15.06 -6.67 -8.41
CA GLU A 185 14.45 -5.86 -9.46
C GLU A 185 12.94 -5.74 -9.27
N VAL A 186 12.41 -4.64 -9.80
CA VAL A 186 10.98 -4.40 -9.88
C VAL A 186 10.46 -5.01 -11.18
N VAL A 187 9.50 -5.93 -11.05
CA VAL A 187 8.85 -6.62 -12.18
C VAL A 187 7.49 -5.97 -12.41
N PRO A 188 7.26 -5.28 -13.54
CA PRO A 188 5.97 -4.65 -13.82
C PRO A 188 4.82 -5.66 -13.79
N ALA A 189 3.77 -5.34 -13.06
CA ALA A 189 2.62 -6.22 -12.83
C ALA A 189 1.35 -5.77 -13.57
N GLY A 190 1.23 -4.47 -13.90
CA GLY A 190 0.19 -3.91 -14.76
C GLY A 190 -0.16 -2.45 -14.46
N GLY A 191 -1.06 -1.87 -15.27
CA GLY A 191 -1.61 -0.50 -15.19
C GLY A 191 -2.73 -0.34 -16.24
N PRO A 192 -3.52 0.77 -16.26
CA PRO A 192 -4.66 0.89 -17.17
C PRO A 192 -4.23 0.73 -18.63
N SER A 193 -4.65 -0.38 -19.21
CA SER A 193 -4.47 -0.77 -20.61
C SER A 193 -5.43 0.02 -21.48
N GLN A 194 -4.93 0.88 -22.36
CA GLN A 194 -5.59 0.97 -23.65
C GLN A 194 -5.17 -0.24 -24.47
N ALA A 195 -6.14 -1.12 -24.66
CA ALA A 195 -6.04 -2.34 -25.42
C ALA A 195 -5.52 -2.10 -26.85
N THR A 196 -4.34 -2.63 -27.14
CA THR A 196 -4.10 -3.37 -28.38
C THR A 196 -3.29 -4.62 -28.05
N ALA A 197 -3.92 -5.77 -28.27
CA ALA A 197 -3.30 -7.07 -28.13
C ALA A 197 -2.10 -7.19 -29.07
N GLY A 198 -0.90 -7.34 -28.52
CA GLY A 198 0.28 -7.64 -29.33
C GLY A 198 1.61 -7.01 -28.91
N SER A 199 1.92 -6.86 -27.62
CA SER A 199 3.33 -6.76 -27.20
C SER A 199 3.52 -7.21 -25.76
N ALA A 200 4.47 -8.14 -25.59
CA ALA A 200 5.08 -8.43 -24.32
C ALA A 200 5.86 -7.19 -23.82
N SER A 201 5.86 -6.95 -22.50
CA SER A 201 6.64 -5.92 -21.79
C SER A 201 6.33 -4.47 -22.16
N GLN A 202 5.32 -3.86 -21.51
CA GLN A 202 5.35 -2.41 -21.31
C GLN A 202 6.34 -2.12 -20.18
N ALA A 203 7.55 -1.71 -20.57
CA ALA A 203 8.56 -1.24 -19.63
C ALA A 203 8.04 0.04 -18.96
N MET A 204 8.06 0.09 -17.63
CA MET A 204 7.97 1.36 -16.91
C MET A 204 9.15 2.24 -17.34
N ASP A 205 8.93 3.55 -17.40
CA ASP A 205 10.00 4.50 -17.67
C ASP A 205 11.14 4.35 -16.63
N ALA A 206 12.37 4.64 -17.02
CA ALA A 206 13.54 4.46 -16.15
C ALA A 206 13.42 5.30 -14.87
N ASP A 207 12.85 6.51 -14.97
CA ASP A 207 12.60 7.39 -13.83
C ASP A 207 11.50 6.85 -12.91
N ALA A 208 10.44 6.30 -13.49
CA ALA A 208 9.36 5.63 -12.77
C ALA A 208 9.87 4.40 -11.99
N VAL A 209 10.77 3.61 -12.60
CA VAL A 209 11.45 2.50 -11.91
C VAL A 209 12.35 3.02 -10.79
N SER A 210 13.12 4.07 -11.04
CA SER A 210 14.01 4.67 -10.03
C SER A 210 13.25 5.14 -8.78
N LEU A 211 12.10 5.80 -8.96
CA LEU A 211 11.25 6.25 -7.86
C LEU A 211 10.68 5.08 -7.05
N LEU A 212 10.19 4.04 -7.73
CA LEU A 212 9.71 2.82 -7.07
C LEU A 212 10.84 2.11 -6.30
N MET A 213 12.03 2.03 -6.88
CA MET A 213 13.21 1.46 -6.23
C MET A 213 13.60 2.25 -4.98
N GLU A 214 13.54 3.58 -5.04
CA GLU A 214 13.80 4.42 -3.89
C GLU A 214 12.77 4.21 -2.78
N ALA A 215 11.48 4.22 -3.13
CA ALA A 215 10.38 3.99 -2.18
C ALA A 215 10.49 2.62 -1.51
N LEU A 216 10.83 1.58 -2.27
CA LEU A 216 11.07 0.23 -1.76
C LEU A 216 12.31 0.14 -0.87
N ARG A 217 13.35 0.93 -1.14
CA ARG A 217 14.57 0.98 -0.35
C ARG A 217 14.37 1.69 0.98
N THR A 218 13.65 2.81 0.97
CA THR A 218 13.35 3.61 2.17
C THR A 218 12.16 3.09 2.95
N GLU A 219 11.33 2.23 2.33
CA GLU A 219 10.05 1.76 2.86
C GLU A 219 9.11 2.91 3.22
N ALA A 220 9.23 4.02 2.47
CA ALA A 220 8.44 5.23 2.61
C ALA A 220 7.95 5.75 1.25
N PRO A 221 6.82 6.49 1.20
CA PRO A 221 6.38 7.18 0.00
C PRO A 221 7.43 8.16 -0.53
N VAL A 222 7.63 8.16 -1.85
CA VAL A 222 8.53 9.08 -2.56
C VAL A 222 7.72 9.82 -3.61
N ALA A 223 7.66 11.15 -3.48
CA ALA A 223 6.97 12.01 -4.44
C ALA A 223 8.00 12.76 -5.30
N CYS A 224 7.75 12.83 -6.61
CA CYS A 224 8.43 13.76 -7.51
C CYS A 224 7.40 14.69 -8.15
N GLY A 225 7.69 15.99 -8.18
CA GLY A 225 6.73 17.01 -8.59
C GLY A 225 6.75 18.20 -7.65
N GLY A 226 7.51 19.22 -8.05
CA GLY A 226 7.71 20.46 -7.30
C GLY A 226 8.78 21.29 -7.97
N ARG A 227 8.72 22.63 -7.88
CA ARG A 227 9.59 23.56 -8.63
C ARG A 227 11.10 23.40 -8.41
N ASP A 228 11.51 22.58 -7.44
CA ASP A 228 12.91 22.40 -7.02
C ASP A 228 13.58 21.12 -7.55
N ALA A 229 12.89 20.27 -8.32
CA ALA A 229 13.54 19.17 -9.02
C ALA A 229 13.98 19.61 -10.42
N ALA A 230 15.26 19.45 -10.74
CA ALA A 230 15.82 19.64 -12.07
C ALA A 230 15.33 18.60 -13.11
N ASP A 231 14.29 17.83 -12.77
CA ASP A 231 13.81 16.70 -13.55
C ASP A 231 12.61 17.12 -14.40
N VAL A 232 12.92 17.28 -15.68
CA VAL A 232 12.02 17.58 -16.78
C VAL A 232 11.27 16.30 -17.16
N LEU A 233 10.33 15.86 -16.35
CA LEU A 233 9.30 14.91 -16.77
C LEU A 233 8.03 15.71 -17.09
N GLU A 234 7.97 16.25 -18.30
CA GLU A 234 6.78 16.80 -19.02
C GLU A 234 5.55 17.25 -18.18
N GLY A 235 5.74 17.98 -17.08
CA GLY A 235 4.63 18.53 -16.29
C GLY A 235 3.75 17.51 -15.55
N THR A 236 4.26 16.32 -15.24
CA THR A 236 3.54 15.27 -14.50
C THR A 236 4.11 15.12 -13.09
N SER A 237 3.26 15.10 -12.08
CA SER A 237 3.69 14.79 -10.69
C SER A 237 3.49 13.30 -10.44
N MET A 238 4.44 12.60 -9.83
CA MET A 238 4.31 11.18 -9.51
C MET A 238 4.49 10.89 -8.02
N LEU A 239 3.81 9.85 -7.55
CA LEU A 239 3.95 9.32 -6.20
C LEU A 239 4.22 7.82 -6.27
N ALA A 240 5.40 7.41 -5.79
CA ALA A 240 5.79 6.03 -5.59
C ALA A 240 5.46 5.60 -4.15
N LEU A 241 4.78 4.48 -4.01
CA LEU A 241 4.34 3.91 -2.74
C LEU A 241 4.86 2.49 -2.61
N PRO A 242 5.60 2.15 -1.54
CA PRO A 242 6.09 0.81 -1.35
C PRO A 242 4.97 -0.10 -0.82
N LEU A 243 4.88 -1.32 -1.35
CA LEU A 243 4.01 -2.38 -0.86
C LEU A 243 4.82 -3.30 0.05
N VAL A 244 4.81 -2.99 1.35
CA VAL A 244 5.54 -3.73 2.38
C VAL A 244 4.55 -4.32 3.36
N ALA A 245 4.65 -5.62 3.64
CA ALA A 245 3.84 -6.29 4.65
C ALA A 245 4.73 -7.17 5.53
N GLY A 246 4.64 -7.01 6.85
CA GLY A 246 5.44 -7.81 7.79
C GLY A 246 6.96 -7.64 7.64
N GLY A 247 7.42 -6.51 7.10
CA GLY A 247 8.84 -6.26 6.80
C GLY A 247 9.33 -6.89 5.48
N GLU A 248 8.44 -7.52 4.71
CA GLU A 248 8.74 -8.07 3.40
C GLU A 248 8.31 -7.10 2.30
N ARG A 249 9.20 -6.85 1.34
CA ARG A 249 8.94 -6.02 0.17
C ARG A 249 8.25 -6.86 -0.89
N LEU A 250 6.99 -6.53 -1.17
CA LEU A 250 6.18 -7.28 -2.13
C LEU A 250 6.13 -6.60 -3.49
N GLY A 251 6.35 -5.28 -3.54
CA GLY A 251 6.25 -4.48 -4.76
C GLY A 251 6.05 -3.01 -4.48
N GLY A 252 5.53 -2.28 -5.46
CA GLY A 252 5.22 -0.86 -5.32
C GLY A 252 4.07 -0.43 -6.24
N LEU A 253 3.44 0.68 -5.87
CA LEU A 253 2.47 1.40 -6.69
C LEU A 253 3.10 2.72 -7.16
N LEU A 254 2.86 3.08 -8.41
CA LEU A 254 3.22 4.38 -8.96
C LEU A 254 1.96 5.07 -9.45
N LEU A 255 1.71 6.26 -8.91
CA LEU A 255 0.59 7.12 -9.30
C LEU A 255 1.14 8.28 -10.14
N GLU A 256 0.63 8.43 -11.36
CA GLU A 256 0.87 9.60 -12.20
C GLU A 256 -0.30 10.57 -12.02
N LEU A 257 -0.06 11.77 -11.50
CA LEU A 257 -1.08 12.79 -11.27
C LEU A 257 -1.20 13.73 -12.47
N GLU A 258 -2.41 14.23 -12.74
CA GLU A 258 -2.63 15.20 -13.80
C GLU A 258 -2.04 16.58 -13.42
N GLY A 259 -1.03 17.01 -14.18
CA GLY A 259 -0.42 18.33 -14.03
C GLY A 259 0.51 18.47 -12.82
N TRP A 260 0.81 19.74 -12.49
CA TRP A 260 1.62 20.09 -11.33
C TRP A 260 0.76 20.03 -10.07
N HIS A 261 0.85 18.93 -9.33
CA HIS A 261 0.13 18.71 -8.09
C HIS A 261 1.14 18.52 -6.94
N VAL A 262 1.16 19.48 -6.01
CA VAL A 262 1.88 19.31 -4.75
C VAL A 262 0.94 18.58 -3.79
N LEU A 263 1.19 17.29 -3.60
CA LEU A 263 0.44 16.45 -2.67
C LEU A 263 0.51 17.03 -1.27
N ALA A 264 -0.66 17.31 -0.69
CA ALA A 264 -0.72 17.71 0.71
C ALA A 264 -0.49 16.50 1.63
N GLU A 265 0.00 16.72 2.86
CA GLU A 265 0.32 15.64 3.81
C GLU A 265 -0.83 14.64 4.02
N HIS A 266 -2.06 15.15 4.10
CA HIS A 266 -3.25 14.32 4.26
C HIS A 266 -3.59 13.45 3.03
N GLU A 267 -3.25 13.89 1.83
CA GLU A 267 -3.43 13.11 0.59
C GLU A 267 -2.38 11.99 0.53
N GLN A 268 -1.12 12.33 0.81
CA GLN A 268 -0.03 11.35 0.88
C GLN A 268 -0.31 10.27 1.93
N ALA A 269 -0.80 10.66 3.12
CA ALA A 269 -1.16 9.71 4.17
C ALA A 269 -2.30 8.77 3.75
N LEU A 270 -3.27 9.26 2.99
CA LEU A 270 -4.36 8.44 2.44
C LEU A 270 -3.81 7.40 1.44
N CYS A 271 -2.93 7.82 0.54
CA CYS A 271 -2.25 6.94 -0.41
C CYS A 271 -1.44 5.84 0.29
N GLU A 272 -0.68 6.22 1.32
CA GLU A 272 0.14 5.31 2.11
C GLU A 272 -0.73 4.26 2.83
N GLN A 273 -1.84 4.69 3.44
CA GLN A 273 -2.80 3.78 4.05
C GLN A 273 -3.38 2.80 3.03
N ALA A 274 -3.71 3.29 1.83
CA ALA A 274 -4.24 2.48 0.74
C ALA A 274 -3.21 1.42 0.30
N ALA A 275 -1.96 1.83 0.07
CA ALA A 275 -0.84 0.96 -0.28
C ALA A 275 -0.60 -0.11 0.79
N GLY A 276 -0.70 0.23 2.08
CA GLY A 276 -0.62 -0.74 3.17
C GLY A 276 -1.70 -1.82 3.10
N GLN A 277 -2.94 -1.47 2.78
CA GLN A 277 -4.03 -2.45 2.60
C GLN A 277 -3.80 -3.34 1.37
N VAL A 278 -3.30 -2.77 0.28
CA VAL A 278 -2.93 -3.53 -0.93
C VAL A 278 -1.81 -4.52 -0.62
N ALA A 279 -0.78 -4.09 0.11
CA ALA A 279 0.34 -4.94 0.51
C ALA A 279 -0.14 -6.12 1.37
N LEU A 280 -1.06 -5.90 2.32
CA LEU A 280 -1.66 -6.97 3.13
C LEU A 280 -2.46 -7.96 2.28
N ALA A 281 -3.24 -7.48 1.32
CA ALA A 281 -4.00 -8.33 0.40
C ALA A 281 -3.07 -9.17 -0.48
N LEU A 282 -2.00 -8.55 -1.00
CA LEU A 282 -0.98 -9.22 -1.80
C LEU A 282 -0.24 -10.30 -0.99
N ALA A 283 0.19 -9.98 0.24
CA ALA A 283 0.81 -10.94 1.16
C ALA A 283 -0.09 -12.15 1.40
N LYS A 284 -1.38 -11.90 1.67
CA LYS A 284 -2.37 -12.96 1.88
C LYS A 284 -2.54 -13.83 0.63
N MET A 285 -2.59 -13.22 -0.55
CA MET A 285 -2.76 -13.96 -1.81
C MET A 285 -1.55 -14.86 -2.09
N GLN A 286 -0.33 -14.32 -1.98
CA GLN A 286 0.90 -15.08 -2.16
C GLN A 286 1.02 -16.22 -1.14
N ALA A 287 0.66 -15.98 0.12
CA ALA A 287 0.65 -17.03 1.16
C ALA A 287 -0.36 -18.15 0.84
N LEU A 288 -1.57 -17.79 0.39
CA LEU A 288 -2.60 -18.76 0.02
C LEU A 288 -2.18 -19.60 -1.19
N GLU A 289 -1.53 -18.97 -2.18
CA GLU A 289 -1.04 -19.64 -3.37
C GLU A 289 0.13 -20.58 -3.07
N GLY A 290 1.05 -20.15 -2.20
CA GLY A 290 2.12 -21.00 -1.68
C GLY A 290 1.59 -22.24 -0.95
N GLU A 291 0.58 -22.08 -0.10
CA GLU A 291 -0.02 -23.21 0.63
C GLU A 291 -0.78 -24.16 -0.31
N ARG A 292 -1.52 -23.63 -1.28
CA ARG A 292 -2.18 -24.44 -2.32
C ARG A 292 -1.18 -25.23 -3.14
N ARG A 293 -0.04 -24.62 -3.50
CA ARG A 293 1.02 -25.30 -4.24
C ARG A 293 1.59 -26.45 -3.44
N ARG A 294 1.95 -26.21 -2.18
CA ARG A 294 2.47 -27.23 -1.26
C ARG A 294 1.47 -28.37 -1.04
N SER A 295 0.18 -28.05 -0.90
CA SER A 295 -0.87 -29.07 -0.77
C SER A 295 -0.99 -29.94 -2.02
N ARG A 296 -0.91 -29.36 -3.23
CA ARG A 296 -0.93 -30.14 -4.49
C ARG A 296 0.29 -31.04 -4.63
N GLU A 297 1.47 -30.53 -4.26
CA GLU A 297 2.72 -31.31 -4.28
C GLU A 297 2.63 -32.51 -3.32
N LEU A 298 2.12 -32.30 -2.10
CA LEU A 298 1.93 -33.38 -1.12
C LEU A 298 0.88 -34.40 -1.57
N GLU A 299 -0.21 -33.97 -2.20
CA GLU A 299 -1.23 -34.89 -2.72
C GLU A 299 -0.68 -35.76 -3.85
N ALA A 300 0.11 -35.17 -4.77
CA ALA A 300 0.77 -35.92 -5.83
C ALA A 300 1.76 -36.97 -5.26
N VAL A 301 2.54 -36.61 -4.24
CA VAL A 301 3.44 -37.54 -3.54
C VAL A 301 2.64 -38.65 -2.85
N ARG A 302 1.52 -38.31 -2.21
CA ARG A 302 0.64 -39.28 -1.55
C ARG A 302 0.00 -40.24 -2.53
N GLU A 303 -0.49 -39.75 -3.67
CA GLU A 303 -1.11 -40.55 -4.72
C GLU A 303 -0.10 -41.51 -5.36
N ALA A 304 1.11 -41.04 -5.69
CA ALA A 304 2.19 -41.89 -6.17
C ALA A 304 2.53 -43.00 -5.16
N SER A 305 2.61 -42.65 -3.87
CA SER A 305 2.86 -43.63 -2.80
C SER A 305 1.74 -44.66 -2.69
N LEU A 306 0.47 -44.25 -2.77
CA LEU A 306 -0.68 -45.15 -2.74
C LEU A 306 -0.70 -46.09 -3.96
N SER A 307 -0.41 -45.56 -5.16
CA SER A 307 -0.31 -46.35 -6.40
C SER A 307 0.72 -47.47 -6.26
N VAL A 308 1.93 -47.16 -5.76
CA VAL A 308 2.99 -48.14 -5.47
C VAL A 308 2.52 -49.20 -4.47
N THR A 309 1.79 -48.82 -3.42
CA THR A 309 1.27 -49.79 -2.43
C THR A 309 0.04 -50.59 -2.90
N SER A 310 -0.64 -50.15 -3.96
CA SER A 310 -1.89 -50.76 -4.45
C SER A 310 -1.68 -51.90 -5.47
N ASN A 311 -0.47 -52.06 -5.99
CA ASN A 311 -0.10 -53.24 -6.77
C ASN A 311 0.13 -54.42 -5.81
N LEU A 312 -0.79 -55.38 -5.79
CA LEU A 312 -0.81 -56.52 -4.85
C LEU A 312 0.22 -57.62 -5.17
N GLU A 313 1.03 -57.45 -6.21
CA GLU A 313 2.12 -58.36 -6.55
C GLU A 313 3.46 -57.69 -6.22
N LEU A 314 4.16 -58.23 -5.22
CA LEU A 314 5.43 -57.73 -4.71
C LEU A 314 6.44 -57.43 -5.84
N GLU A 315 6.46 -58.25 -6.90
CA GLU A 315 7.33 -58.08 -8.07
C GLU A 315 7.04 -56.76 -8.81
N THR A 316 5.77 -56.42 -9.04
CA THR A 316 5.37 -55.15 -9.69
C THR A 316 5.67 -53.93 -8.82
N VAL A 317 5.57 -54.06 -7.50
CA VAL A 317 5.93 -53.00 -6.55
C VAL A 317 7.44 -52.73 -6.61
N LEU A 318 8.25 -53.77 -6.59
CA LEU A 318 9.71 -53.66 -6.65
C LEU A 318 10.19 -53.05 -7.97
N ASP A 319 9.59 -53.46 -9.10
CA ASP A 319 9.88 -52.87 -10.42
C ASP A 319 9.48 -51.38 -10.48
N SER A 320 8.35 -51.01 -9.89
CA SER A 320 7.91 -49.61 -9.85
C SER A 320 8.82 -48.74 -8.98
N ILE A 321 9.29 -49.25 -7.84
CA ILE A 321 10.24 -48.55 -6.96
C ILE A 321 11.56 -48.30 -7.70
N LEU A 322 12.08 -49.30 -8.42
CA LEU A 322 13.30 -49.16 -9.21
C LEU A 322 13.16 -48.10 -10.30
N ALA A 323 12.02 -48.05 -10.98
CA ALA A 323 11.79 -47.09 -12.06
C ALA A 323 11.83 -45.66 -11.53
N SER A 324 11.15 -45.39 -10.42
CA SER A 324 11.17 -44.09 -9.76
C SER A 324 12.55 -43.72 -9.21
N ALA A 325 13.30 -44.68 -8.66
CA ALA A 325 14.65 -44.44 -8.15
C ALA A 325 15.64 -44.07 -9.26
N LEU A 326 15.55 -44.72 -10.42
CA LEU A 326 16.38 -44.42 -11.60
C LEU A 326 16.10 -43.02 -12.15
N GLU A 327 14.84 -42.59 -12.21
CA GLU A 327 14.46 -41.22 -12.61
C GLU A 327 15.00 -40.17 -11.64
N LEU A 328 15.03 -40.48 -10.33
CA LEU A 328 15.45 -39.53 -9.30
C LEU A 328 16.97 -39.31 -9.27
N VAL A 329 17.77 -40.35 -9.54
CA VAL A 329 19.23 -40.35 -9.32
C VAL A 329 20.05 -40.33 -10.62
N ALA A 330 19.41 -40.38 -11.80
CA ALA A 330 20.08 -40.41 -13.11
C ALA A 330 21.18 -41.50 -13.19
N ALA A 331 20.86 -42.70 -12.72
CA ALA A 331 21.76 -43.86 -12.73
C ALA A 331 21.50 -44.77 -13.95
N ASP A 332 22.49 -45.61 -14.30
CA ASP A 332 22.41 -46.53 -15.44
C ASP A 332 21.67 -47.84 -15.11
N ASP A 333 21.76 -48.31 -13.87
CA ASP A 333 21.10 -49.51 -13.38
C ASP A 333 20.79 -49.44 -11.87
N ALA A 334 19.80 -50.22 -11.44
CA ALA A 334 19.39 -50.29 -10.05
C ALA A 334 18.85 -51.70 -9.72
N HIS A 335 19.16 -52.18 -8.52
CA HIS A 335 18.78 -53.52 -8.04
C HIS A 335 18.19 -53.42 -6.64
N ILE A 336 17.13 -54.20 -6.36
CA ILE A 336 16.58 -54.37 -5.02
C ILE A 336 16.81 -55.82 -4.57
N PHE A 337 17.28 -55.97 -3.33
CA PHE A 337 17.37 -57.24 -2.63
C PHE A 337 16.55 -57.18 -1.34
N LEU A 338 15.90 -58.28 -0.99
CA LEU A 338 15.14 -58.42 0.24
C LEU A 338 16.01 -59.12 1.29
N TYR A 339 16.11 -58.56 2.49
CA TYR A 339 16.94 -59.09 3.56
C TYR A 339 16.07 -59.68 4.68
N GLU A 340 16.03 -61.01 4.78
CA GLU A 340 15.28 -61.71 5.82
C GLU A 340 16.13 -62.83 6.45
N GLY A 341 16.08 -62.94 7.78
CA GLY A 341 16.74 -64.05 8.50
C GLY A 341 18.25 -64.14 8.27
N GLY A 342 18.91 -63.01 8.00
CA GLY A 342 20.35 -62.96 7.74
C GLY A 342 20.77 -63.26 6.30
N LYS A 343 19.81 -63.46 5.38
CA LYS A 343 20.06 -63.77 3.96
C LYS A 343 19.43 -62.74 3.03
N LEU A 344 20.12 -62.43 1.94
CA LEU A 344 19.58 -61.63 0.84
C LEU A 344 18.96 -62.54 -0.22
N SER A 345 17.76 -62.21 -0.66
CA SER A 345 17.13 -62.74 -1.87
C SER A 345 17.00 -61.65 -2.93
N PHE A 346 17.08 -62.03 -4.20
CA PHE A 346 16.85 -61.11 -5.31
C PHE A 346 15.40 -60.66 -5.34
N GLY A 347 15.18 -59.35 -5.39
CA GLY A 347 13.87 -58.74 -5.54
C GLY A 347 13.58 -58.36 -6.99
N ALA A 348 14.29 -57.34 -7.49
CA ALA A 348 14.12 -56.82 -8.83
C ALA A 348 15.40 -56.15 -9.35
N ALA A 349 15.48 -55.94 -10.66
CA ALA A 349 16.56 -55.19 -11.31
C ALA A 349 16.03 -54.43 -12.52
N GLN A 350 16.53 -53.21 -12.71
CA GLN A 350 16.14 -52.36 -13.82
C GLN A 350 17.32 -51.57 -14.36
N TRP A 351 17.29 -51.28 -15.66
CA TRP A 351 18.31 -50.53 -16.40
C TRP A 351 17.68 -49.30 -17.05
N ALA A 352 18.48 -48.25 -17.21
CA ALA A 352 18.11 -47.07 -17.98
C ALA A 352 17.89 -47.43 -19.47
N ALA A 353 17.05 -46.66 -20.16
CA ALA A 353 16.69 -46.92 -21.56
C ALA A 353 17.94 -46.96 -22.46
N GLY A 354 18.15 -48.09 -23.14
CA GLY A 354 19.29 -48.30 -24.05
C GLY A 354 20.47 -49.08 -23.43
N VAL A 355 20.41 -49.39 -22.13
CA VAL A 355 21.37 -50.28 -21.45
C VAL A 355 20.77 -51.68 -21.35
N GLN A 356 21.56 -52.71 -21.67
CA GLN A 356 21.20 -54.11 -21.43
C GLN A 356 22.26 -54.76 -20.55
N GLY A 357 21.84 -55.33 -19.43
CA GLY A 357 22.68 -56.11 -18.53
C GLY A 357 21.95 -57.33 -18.00
N GLU A 358 22.70 -58.33 -17.53
CA GLU A 358 22.11 -59.41 -16.75
C GLU A 358 21.96 -58.98 -15.29
N PRO A 359 20.83 -59.26 -14.64
CA PRO A 359 20.62 -58.94 -13.23
C PRO A 359 21.66 -59.64 -12.35
N TYR A 360 22.24 -58.90 -11.41
CA TYR A 360 23.11 -59.49 -10.41
C TYR A 360 22.27 -60.18 -9.32
N LYS A 361 21.91 -61.45 -9.54
CA LYS A 361 20.94 -62.16 -8.68
C LYS A 361 21.51 -62.69 -7.36
N GLU A 362 22.83 -62.91 -7.29
CA GLU A 362 23.47 -63.58 -6.15
C GLU A 362 24.60 -62.71 -5.57
N PRO A 363 24.28 -61.82 -4.61
CA PRO A 363 25.27 -60.98 -3.96
C PRO A 363 26.19 -61.79 -3.06
N ARG A 364 27.49 -61.48 -3.10
CA ARG A 364 28.50 -62.10 -2.23
C ARG A 364 28.24 -61.76 -0.76
N GLU A 365 28.34 -62.74 0.14
CA GLU A 365 28.12 -62.56 1.60
C GLU A 365 29.08 -61.55 2.26
N ASP A 366 30.27 -61.38 1.68
CA ASP A 366 31.31 -60.43 2.07
C ASP A 366 31.31 -59.14 1.21
N GLY A 367 30.33 -59.00 0.31
CA GLY A 367 30.19 -57.87 -0.60
C GLY A 367 29.40 -56.69 -0.03
N LEU A 368 29.35 -55.61 -0.82
CA LEU A 368 28.68 -54.35 -0.46
C LEU A 368 27.22 -54.53 -0.04
N THR A 369 26.46 -55.33 -0.81
CA THR A 369 25.02 -55.49 -0.58
C THR A 369 24.74 -56.09 0.80
N TYR A 370 25.52 -57.10 1.22
CA TYR A 370 25.41 -57.67 2.57
C TYR A 370 25.93 -56.73 3.66
N ALA A 371 26.96 -55.92 3.37
CA ALA A 371 27.46 -54.93 4.31
C ALA A 371 26.39 -53.88 4.63
N VAL A 372 25.75 -53.29 3.62
CA VAL A 372 24.64 -52.34 3.76
C VAL A 372 23.45 -52.98 4.48
N ALA A 373 23.08 -54.21 4.12
CA ALA A 373 21.95 -54.90 4.73
C ALA A 373 22.17 -55.22 6.23
N ARG A 374 23.41 -55.53 6.63
CA ARG A 374 23.78 -55.83 8.02
C ARG A 374 23.97 -54.56 8.87
N SER A 375 24.53 -53.49 8.30
CA SER A 375 24.76 -52.24 9.03
C SER A 375 23.52 -51.35 9.12
N GLY A 376 22.65 -51.40 8.11
CA GLY A 376 21.52 -50.48 7.96
C GLY A 376 21.93 -49.06 7.55
N GLU A 377 23.21 -48.81 7.26
CA GLU A 377 23.73 -47.51 6.87
C GLU A 377 23.90 -47.41 5.35
N ALA A 378 23.52 -46.25 4.79
CA ALA A 378 23.71 -45.98 3.37
C ALA A 378 25.20 -45.84 3.02
N MET A 379 25.64 -46.53 1.98
CA MET A 379 27.04 -46.53 1.53
C MET A 379 27.14 -46.05 0.08
N VAL A 380 28.01 -45.07 -0.16
CA VAL A 380 28.35 -44.59 -1.51
C VAL A 380 29.78 -45.01 -1.82
N ILE A 381 29.97 -45.74 -2.91
CA ILE A 381 31.29 -46.14 -3.39
C ILE A 381 31.59 -45.38 -4.68
N PRO A 382 32.54 -44.42 -4.65
CA PRO A 382 32.88 -43.63 -5.83
C PRO A 382 33.50 -44.46 -6.96
N ASN A 383 34.15 -45.58 -6.64
CA ASN A 383 34.75 -46.49 -7.62
C ASN A 383 34.77 -47.94 -7.10
N VAL A 384 33.97 -48.81 -7.70
CA VAL A 384 33.87 -50.22 -7.27
C VAL A 384 35.16 -51.00 -7.56
N LYS A 385 35.97 -50.59 -8.55
CA LYS A 385 37.24 -51.25 -8.91
C LYS A 385 38.37 -51.00 -7.91
N SER A 386 38.24 -50.00 -7.03
CA SER A 386 39.23 -49.75 -5.98
C SER A 386 39.03 -50.58 -4.72
N ILE A 387 37.99 -51.43 -4.65
CA ILE A 387 37.70 -52.26 -3.48
C ILE A 387 38.36 -53.64 -3.63
N PRO A 388 39.08 -54.14 -2.59
CA PRO A 388 39.84 -55.39 -2.63
C PRO A 388 39.02 -56.62 -3.05
N CYS A 389 37.72 -56.65 -2.73
CA CYS A 389 36.83 -57.78 -3.01
C CYS A 389 36.47 -57.94 -4.51
N SER A 390 36.88 -57.03 -5.39
CA SER A 390 36.59 -57.09 -6.83
C SER A 390 37.53 -58.01 -7.64
N ARG A 391 38.64 -58.50 -7.04
CA ARG A 391 39.58 -59.43 -7.70
C ARG A 391 39.28 -60.88 -7.29
N ASN A 392 38.89 -61.70 -8.26
CA ASN A 392 38.68 -63.13 -8.05
C ASN A 392 39.97 -63.83 -7.58
N GLY A 393 39.87 -64.61 -6.50
CA GLY A 393 40.81 -65.68 -6.17
C GLY A 393 41.88 -65.32 -5.14
N ASN A 394 41.52 -65.31 -3.86
CA ASN A 394 42.25 -65.99 -2.78
C ASN A 394 41.52 -65.72 -1.45
N GLY A 395 41.21 -66.79 -0.71
CA GLY A 395 40.43 -66.78 0.53
C GLY A 395 41.04 -66.00 1.68
N ALA A 396 41.05 -64.67 1.57
CA ALA A 396 41.23 -63.75 2.68
C ALA A 396 39.90 -63.05 2.93
N GLU A 397 39.45 -63.04 4.19
CA GLU A 397 38.31 -62.23 4.63
C GLU A 397 38.58 -60.76 4.25
N PRO A 398 37.70 -60.09 3.49
CA PRO A 398 37.81 -58.66 3.30
C PRO A 398 37.34 -57.99 4.58
N SER A 399 38.28 -57.62 5.45
CA SER A 399 37.99 -56.65 6.50
C SER A 399 37.70 -55.32 5.82
N TRP A 400 36.46 -54.83 5.92
CA TRP A 400 36.14 -53.45 5.62
C TRP A 400 36.83 -52.56 6.66
N GLY A 401 38.10 -52.26 6.41
CA GLY A 401 38.85 -51.26 7.17
C GLY A 401 38.30 -49.89 6.81
N PHE A 402 37.32 -49.44 7.57
CA PHE A 402 36.86 -48.04 7.52
C PHE A 402 37.89 -47.15 8.24
N PRO A 403 38.18 -45.94 7.72
CA PRO A 403 38.74 -44.87 8.54
C PRO A 403 37.77 -44.38 9.62
#